data_AF-A0A353N696-F1
#
_entry.id   AF-A0A353N696-F1
#
_cell.length_a   1.000
_cell.length_b   1.000
_cell.length_c   1.000
_cell.angle_alpha   90.00
_cell.angle_beta   90.00
_cell.angle_gamma   90.00
#
_symmetry.space_group_name_H-M   'P 1'
#
loop_
_entity.id
_entity.type
_entity.pdbx_description
1 polymer ?
#
loop_
_entity_poly.entity_id
_entity_poly.type
_entity_poly.pdbx_seq_one_letter_code
_entity_poly.pdbx_strand_id
1 'polypeptide(L)'
;FAIETLGAKKAAVLYDMNNDYSNGLTKSFRETFEALGGALVAVESYAGGDKDFNAQITKIKAADPDVFFIPDYYNTISLVIKQVGNQGLNATMLGADGWDELTGQA
;
A
#
# COMPACT_ATOMS: atom_id res chain seq x y z
N PHE A 1 -4.28 -7.57 -12.30
CA PHE A 1 -4.72 -6.14 -12.19
C PHE A 1 -3.58 -5.12 -12.18
N ALA A 2 -2.74 -5.00 -11.14
CA ALA A 2 -1.72 -3.93 -11.06
C ALA A 2 -0.81 -3.85 -12.30
N ILE A 3 -0.27 -4.98 -12.75
CA ILE A 3 0.55 -5.04 -13.97
C ILE A 3 -0.33 -4.99 -15.23
N GLU A 4 -1.29 -5.90 -15.34
CA GLU A 4 -2.05 -6.12 -16.58
C GLU A 4 -2.99 -4.97 -16.96
N THR A 5 -3.54 -4.25 -15.97
CA THR A 5 -4.54 -3.20 -16.18
C THR A 5 -3.93 -1.81 -16.01
N LEU A 6 -3.11 -1.61 -14.97
CA LEU A 6 -2.48 -0.31 -14.71
C LEU A 6 -1.11 -0.16 -15.39
N GLY A 7 -0.53 -1.23 -15.93
CA GLY A 7 0.81 -1.21 -16.53
C GLY A 7 1.93 -0.99 -15.51
N ALA A 8 1.66 -1.19 -14.21
CA ALA A 8 2.59 -0.88 -13.14
C ALA A 8 3.85 -1.76 -13.21
N LYS A 9 5.02 -1.17 -12.97
CA LYS A 9 6.31 -1.86 -12.89
C LYS A 9 6.96 -1.70 -11.53
N LYS A 10 6.67 -0.62 -10.82
CA LYS A 10 7.16 -0.32 -9.48
C LYS A 10 6.01 -0.29 -8.51
N ALA A 11 6.07 -1.12 -7.48
CA ALA A 11 5.12 -1.09 -6.38
C ALA A 11 5.80 -0.69 -5.08
N ALA A 12 5.07 0.00 -4.21
CA ALA A 12 5.40 0.15 -2.82
C ALA A 12 4.35 -0.52 -1.93
N VAL A 13 4.74 -0.93 -0.73
CA VAL A 13 3.83 -1.52 0.28
C VAL A 13 4.01 -0.83 1.63
N LEU A 14 2.89 -0.60 2.32
CA LEU A 14 2.83 -0.26 3.74
C LEU A 14 1.90 -1.26 4.43
N TYR A 15 2.40 -1.97 5.45
CA TYR A 15 1.66 -3.05 6.11
C TYR A 15 1.84 -3.04 7.64
N ASP A 16 0.86 -3.58 8.36
CA ASP A 16 0.94 -3.77 9.81
C ASP A 16 1.74 -5.04 10.11
N MET A 17 2.93 -4.88 10.69
CA MET A 17 3.79 -6.01 11.00
C MET A 17 3.24 -6.93 12.09
N ASN A 18 2.30 -6.44 12.91
CA ASN A 18 1.68 -7.21 13.99
C ASN A 18 0.39 -7.93 13.57
N ASN A 19 0.00 -7.84 12.28
CA ASN A 19 -1.24 -8.38 11.78
C ASN A 19 -1.00 -9.46 10.71
N ASP A 20 -1.36 -10.71 11.01
CA ASP A 20 -1.15 -11.85 10.12
C ASP A 20 -1.85 -11.71 8.75
N TYR A 21 -3.03 -11.08 8.71
CA TYR A 21 -3.74 -10.80 7.47
C TYR A 21 -2.95 -9.83 6.58
N SER A 22 -2.46 -8.73 7.16
CA SER A 22 -1.63 -7.73 6.45
C SER A 22 -0.32 -8.34 5.94
N ASN A 23 0.35 -9.14 6.78
CA ASN A 23 1.58 -9.86 6.43
C ASN A 23 1.36 -10.87 5.30
N GLY A 24 0.31 -11.69 5.38
CA GLY A 24 -0.01 -12.71 4.39
C GLY A 24 -0.27 -12.12 3.01
N LEU A 25 -1.06 -11.04 2.96
CA LEU A 25 -1.34 -10.34 1.71
C LEU A 25 -0.11 -9.63 1.14
N THR A 26 0.72 -9.02 1.99
CA THR A 26 2.00 -8.41 1.56
C THR A 26 2.91 -9.44 0.91
N LYS A 27 3.03 -10.63 1.51
CA LYS A 27 3.82 -11.73 0.97
C LYS A 27 3.25 -12.21 -0.37
N SER A 28 1.95 -12.47 -0.44
CA SER A 28 1.29 -12.93 -1.66
C SER A 28 1.41 -11.91 -2.80
N PHE A 29 1.27 -10.62 -2.49
CA PHE A 29 1.42 -9.54 -3.45
C PHE A 29 2.85 -9.46 -3.98
N ARG A 30 3.86 -9.53 -3.10
CA ARG A 30 5.28 -9.57 -3.48
C ARG A 30 5.57 -10.70 -4.46
N GLU A 31 5.26 -11.93 -4.06
CA GLU A 31 5.57 -13.12 -4.85
C GLU A 31 4.94 -13.03 -6.25
N THR A 32 3.69 -12.60 -6.32
CA THR A 32 2.97 -12.48 -7.60
C THR A 32 3.48 -11.32 -8.45
N PHE A 33 3.67 -10.14 -7.86
CA PHE A 33 4.08 -8.94 -8.59
C PHE A 33 5.49 -9.11 -9.17
N GLU A 34 6.42 -9.68 -8.40
CA GLU A 34 7.78 -9.95 -8.85
C GLU A 34 7.84 -11.09 -9.87
N ALA A 35 7.06 -12.17 -9.70
CA ALA A 35 6.98 -13.25 -10.68
C ALA A 35 6.46 -12.79 -12.05
N LEU A 36 5.61 -11.75 -12.06
CA LEU A 36 5.09 -11.11 -13.27
C LEU A 36 6.01 -10.00 -13.83
N GLY A 37 7.21 -9.82 -13.26
CA GLY A 37 8.24 -8.91 -13.76
C GLY A 37 8.19 -7.49 -13.19
N GLY A 38 7.35 -7.23 -12.19
CA GLY A 38 7.36 -5.99 -11.41
C GLY A 38 8.46 -5.99 -10.33
N ALA A 39 8.68 -4.82 -9.72
CA ALA A 39 9.62 -4.64 -8.62
C ALA A 39 8.98 -3.91 -7.44
N LEU A 40 9.20 -4.43 -6.23
CA LEU A 40 8.90 -3.70 -5.00
C LEU A 40 10.02 -2.72 -4.68
N VAL A 41 9.77 -1.44 -4.92
CA VAL A 41 10.76 -0.37 -4.73
C VAL A 41 10.79 0.18 -3.31
N ALA A 42 9.72 -0.04 -2.53
CA ALA A 42 9.68 0.26 -1.11
C ALA A 42 8.76 -0.74 -0.39
N VAL A 43 9.22 -1.23 0.77
CA VAL A 43 8.40 -2.05 1.66
C VAL A 43 8.59 -1.49 3.06
N GLU A 44 7.63 -0.70 3.50
CA GLU A 44 7.61 -0.13 4.84
C GLU A 44 6.60 -0.86 5.70
N SER A 45 6.85 -0.86 7.01
CA SER A 45 5.94 -1.41 7.99
C SER A 45 5.67 -0.41 9.10
N TYR A 46 4.64 -0.70 9.86
CA TYR A 46 4.28 -0.01 11.08
C TYR A 46 3.74 -1.02 12.09
N ALA A 47 3.58 -0.62 13.36
CA ALA A 47 3.00 -1.47 14.40
C ALA A 47 1.53 -1.13 14.64
N GLY A 48 0.68 -2.14 14.84
CA GLY A 48 -0.74 -1.94 15.15
C GLY A 48 -1.03 -0.84 16.18
N GLY A 49 -1.94 0.07 15.83
CA GLY A 49 -2.32 1.22 16.64
C GLY A 49 -1.61 2.53 16.31
N ASP A 50 -0.59 2.51 15.45
CA ASP A 50 0.04 3.73 14.93
C ASP A 50 -0.96 4.62 14.19
N LYS A 51 -0.75 5.93 14.27
CA LYS A 51 -1.60 6.96 13.62
C LYS A 51 -0.81 7.92 12.73
N ASP A 52 0.51 7.82 12.76
CA ASP A 52 1.43 8.65 11.98
C ASP A 52 2.28 7.74 11.11
N PHE A 53 2.14 7.91 9.80
CA PHE A 53 2.82 7.15 8.76
C PHE A 53 3.71 8.05 7.92
N ASN A 54 3.97 9.28 8.35
CA ASN A 54 4.61 10.28 7.50
C ASN A 54 6.02 9.87 7.07
N ALA A 55 6.80 9.28 7.97
CA ALA A 55 8.15 8.83 7.67
C ALA A 55 8.17 7.72 6.61
N GLN A 56 7.27 6.74 6.73
CA GLN A 56 7.08 5.66 5.76
C GLN A 56 6.65 6.22 4.41
N ILE A 57 5.64 7.11 4.40
CA ILE A 57 5.15 7.75 3.17
C ILE A 57 6.26 8.58 2.49
N THR A 58 7.12 9.26 3.26
CA THR A 58 8.26 10.00 2.70
C THR A 58 9.24 9.08 1.98
N LYS A 59 9.58 7.93 2.57
CA LYS A 59 10.45 6.93 1.92
C LYS A 59 9.79 6.32 0.69
N ILE A 60 8.50 5.97 0.79
CA ILE A 60 7.71 5.44 -0.32
C ILE A 60 7.68 6.45 -1.47
N LYS A 61 7.45 7.74 -1.18
CA LYS A 61 7.47 8.80 -2.18
C LYS A 61 8.84 8.94 -2.84
N ALA A 62 9.92 8.86 -2.07
CA ALA A 62 11.28 8.90 -2.61
C ALA A 62 11.61 7.71 -3.53
N ALA A 63 10.93 6.57 -3.34
CA ALA A 63 11.07 5.39 -4.20
C ALA A 63 10.30 5.49 -5.53
N ASP A 64 9.46 6.51 -5.70
CA ASP A 64 8.71 6.81 -6.93
C ASP A 64 7.96 5.58 -7.52
N PRO A 65 7.00 5.00 -6.77
CA PRO A 65 6.23 3.84 -7.21
C PRO A 65 5.06 4.24 -8.13
N ASP A 66 4.69 3.34 -9.05
CA ASP A 66 3.49 3.47 -9.87
C ASP A 66 2.22 3.18 -9.05
N VAL A 67 2.33 2.18 -8.16
CA VAL A 67 1.24 1.71 -7.30
C VAL A 67 1.68 1.61 -5.84
N PHE A 68 0.77 1.93 -4.93
CA PHE A 68 0.99 1.84 -3.49
C PHE A 68 -0.04 0.91 -2.85
N PHE A 69 0.38 -0.30 -2.49
CA PHE A 69 -0.48 -1.34 -1.93
C PHE A 69 -0.52 -1.27 -0.39
N ILE A 70 -1.71 -1.24 0.17
CA ILE A 70 -1.96 -1.09 1.62
C ILE A 70 -2.94 -2.19 2.07
N PRO A 71 -2.45 -3.41 2.38
CA PRO A 71 -3.30 -4.52 2.82
C PRO A 71 -3.70 -4.35 4.29
N ASP A 72 -4.73 -3.55 4.53
CA ASP A 72 -5.12 -3.11 5.86
C ASP A 72 -6.64 -2.93 5.99
N TYR A 73 -7.08 -2.48 7.16
CA TYR A 73 -8.48 -2.20 7.47
C TYR A 73 -8.82 -0.70 7.46
N TYR A 74 -10.11 -0.40 7.29
CA TYR A 74 -10.69 0.93 7.07
C TYR A 74 -10.08 2.06 7.93
N ASN A 75 -9.91 1.82 9.22
CA ASN A 75 -9.44 2.82 10.18
C ASN A 75 -8.02 3.29 9.88
N THR A 76 -7.11 2.36 9.58
CA THR A 76 -5.72 2.69 9.21
C THR A 76 -5.69 3.35 7.83
N ILE A 77 -6.41 2.78 6.85
CA ILE A 77 -6.42 3.26 5.47
C ILE A 77 -6.83 4.73 5.41
N SER A 78 -7.89 5.11 6.14
CA SER A 78 -8.38 6.49 6.17
C SER A 78 -7.31 7.49 6.63
N LEU A 79 -6.48 7.09 7.60
CA LEU A 79 -5.36 7.91 8.08
C LEU A 79 -4.22 7.96 7.05
N VAL A 80 -3.88 6.84 6.43
CA VAL A 80 -2.85 6.76 5.38
C VAL A 80 -3.23 7.62 4.19
N ILE A 81 -4.44 7.48 3.64
CA ILE A 81 -4.94 8.27 2.49
C ILE A 81 -4.80 9.76 2.75
N LYS A 82 -5.22 10.23 3.94
CA LYS A 82 -5.11 11.64 4.32
C LYS A 82 -3.66 12.12 4.32
N GLN A 83 -2.73 11.32 4.84
CA GLN A 83 -1.32 11.68 4.93
C GLN A 83 -0.60 11.61 3.57
N VAL A 84 -0.95 10.63 2.73
CA VAL A 84 -0.53 10.53 1.31
C VAL A 84 -0.92 11.81 0.56
N GLY A 85 -2.16 12.27 0.72
CA GLY A 85 -2.65 13.51 0.12
C GLY A 85 -1.86 14.74 0.56
N ASN A 86 -1.53 14.84 1.85
CA ASN A 86 -0.71 15.95 2.37
C ASN A 86 0.73 15.95 1.83
N GLN A 87 1.29 14.77 1.52
CA GLN A 87 2.63 14.65 0.99
C GLN A 87 2.70 14.71 -0.54
N GLY A 88 1.57 14.71 -1.24
CA GLY A 88 1.53 14.72 -2.71
C GLY A 88 2.22 13.50 -3.32
N LEU A 89 1.98 12.32 -2.75
CA LEU A 89 2.35 11.05 -3.36
C LEU A 89 1.30 10.69 -4.43
N ASN A 90 1.74 10.54 -5.68
CA ASN A 90 0.86 10.38 -6.85
C ASN A 90 0.63 8.92 -7.27
N ALA A 91 1.15 7.95 -6.52
CA ALA A 91 0.98 6.53 -6.83
C ALA A 91 -0.49 6.11 -6.77
N THR A 92 -0.91 5.20 -7.67
CA THR A 92 -2.25 4.63 -7.60
C THR A 92 -2.34 3.75 -6.35
N MET A 93 -3.20 4.12 -5.40
CA MET A 93 -3.37 3.34 -4.18
C MET A 93 -4.19 2.08 -4.46
N LEU A 94 -3.74 0.95 -3.93
CA LEU A 94 -4.35 -0.35 -4.07
C LEU A 94 -4.63 -0.95 -2.69
N GLY A 95 -5.76 -1.64 -2.57
CA GLY A 95 -6.21 -2.27 -1.34
C GLY A 95 -6.54 -3.74 -1.50
N ALA A 96 -6.88 -4.35 -0.37
CA ALA A 96 -7.48 -5.68 -0.29
C ALA A 96 -8.95 -5.57 0.13
N ASP A 97 -9.59 -6.68 0.51
CA ASP A 97 -10.99 -6.72 0.93
C ASP A 97 -11.31 -5.77 2.11
N GLY A 98 -10.35 -5.47 2.97
CA GLY A 98 -10.50 -4.47 4.04
C GLY A 98 -10.79 -3.03 3.56
N TRP A 99 -10.71 -2.76 2.25
CA TRP A 99 -11.05 -1.48 1.63
C TRP A 99 -12.52 -1.35 1.21
N ASP A 100 -13.30 -2.44 1.19
CA ASP A 100 -14.66 -2.45 0.62
C ASP A 100 -15.61 -1.47 1.35
N GLU A 101 -15.33 -1.13 2.61
CA GLU A 101 -16.09 -0.12 3.37
C GLU A 101 -15.87 1.33 2.89
N LEU A 102 -14.80 1.61 2.13
CA LEU A 102 -14.51 2.93 1.54
C LEU A 102 -15.14 3.12 0.16
N THR A 103 -15.32 2.05 -0.60
CA THR A 103 -15.78 2.11 -2.00
C THR A 103 -17.30 2.15 -2.14
N GLY A 104 -18.04 1.82 -1.06
CA GLY A 104 -19.50 1.89 -0.99
C GLY A 104 -20.10 3.28 -0.71
N GLN A 105 -19.28 4.34 -0.60
CA GLN A 105 -19.73 5.72 -0.33
C GLN A 105 -19.65 6.66 -1.55
N ALA A 106 -19.61 6.11 -2.77
CA ALA A 106 -19.61 6.88 -4.01
C ALA A 106 -21.03 7.24 -4.51
#